data_AF-A0AAV5D0Q5-F1
#
_entry.id   AF-A0AAV5D0Q5-F1
#
_cell.length_a   1.000
_cell.length_b   1.000
_cell.length_c   1.000
_cell.angle_alpha   90.00
_cell.angle_beta   90.00
_cell.angle_gamma   90.00
#
_symmetry.space_group_name_H-M   'P 1'
#
loop_
_entity.id
_entity.type
_entity.pdbx_description
1 polymer ?
#
loop_
_entity_poly.entity_id
_entity_poly.type
_entity_poly.pdbx_seq_one_letter_code
_entity_poly.pdbx_strand_id
1 'polypeptide(L)' 'MRTGLPKQTRKGLDSLFLLTGWQIWKARNDKVFNNNDATPMTIVESIKAEVKLWMAAGAKALGSLVSRE' A
#
# COMPACT_ATOMS: atom_id res chain seq x y z
N MET A 1 12.47 -7.24 -14.44
CA MET A 1 12.48 -6.44 -13.19
C MET A 1 12.12 -7.22 -11.90
N ARG A 2 11.55 -8.43 -11.95
CA ARG A 2 11.21 -9.27 -10.75
C ARG A 2 12.19 -10.43 -10.47
N THR A 3 13.17 -10.64 -11.34
CA THR A 3 14.13 -11.75 -11.28
C THR A 3 15.20 -11.45 -10.23
N GLY A 4 15.24 -12.24 -9.15
CA GLY A 4 16.25 -12.15 -8.09
C GLY A 4 15.72 -11.88 -6.68
N LEU A 5 14.46 -11.47 -6.52
CA LEU A 5 13.88 -11.21 -5.19
C LEU A 5 13.33 -12.50 -4.54
N PRO A 6 13.45 -12.67 -3.21
CA PRO A 6 12.79 -13.76 -2.49
C PRO A 6 11.29 -13.79 -2.75
N LYS A 7 10.69 -14.98 -2.80
CA LYS A 7 9.25 -15.18 -3.09
C LYS A 7 8.35 -14.33 -2.18
N GLN A 8 8.73 -14.20 -0.90
CA GLN A 8 7.96 -13.45 0.09
C GLN A 8 8.01 -11.94 -0.17
N THR A 9 9.19 -11.41 -0.52
CA THR A 9 9.38 -10.01 -0.91
C THR A 9 8.59 -9.66 -2.17
N ARG A 10 8.56 -10.55 -3.17
CA ARG A 10 7.74 -10.35 -4.38
C ARG A 10 6.25 -10.25 -4.04
N LYS A 11 5.74 -11.16 -3.19
CA LYS A 11 4.36 -11.10 -2.72
C LYS A 11 4.05 -9.81 -1.96
N GLY A 12 4.97 -9.36 -1.11
CA GLY A 12 4.83 -8.08 -0.40
C GLY A 12 4.73 -6.90 -1.37
N LEU A 13 5.59 -6.86 -2.39
CA LEU A 13 5.56 -5.79 -3.41
C LEU A 13 4.28 -5.81 -4.23
N ASP A 14 3.78 -7.00 -4.59
CA ASP A 14 2.52 -7.13 -5.32
C ASP A 14 1.34 -6.61 -4.49
N SER A 15 1.27 -6.97 -3.19
CA SER A 15 0.28 -6.43 -2.25
C SER A 15 0.37 -4.92 -2.10
N LEU A 16 1.59 -4.37 -1.96
CA LEU A 16 1.79 -2.93 -1.83
C LEU A 16 1.39 -2.19 -3.10
N PHE A 17 1.71 -2.73 -4.28
CA PHE A 17 1.35 -2.13 -5.56
C PHE A 17 -0.17 -2.07 -5.73
N LEU A 18 -0.87 -3.16 -5.42
CA LEU A 18 -2.33 -3.21 -5.43
C LEU A 18 -2.95 -2.21 -4.45
N LEU A 19 -2.41 -2.13 -3.23
CA LEU A 19 -2.87 -1.18 -2.22
C LEU A 19 -2.67 0.28 -2.66
N THR A 20 -1.53 0.60 -3.25
CA THR A 20 -1.27 1.94 -3.79
C THR A 20 -2.27 2.30 -4.88
N GLY A 21 -2.50 1.40 -5.84
CA GLY A 21 -3.50 1.61 -6.89
C GLY A 21 -4.91 1.81 -6.32
N TRP A 22 -5.28 1.00 -5.32
CA TRP A 22 -6.55 1.12 -4.61
C TRP A 22 -6.73 2.46 -3.91
N GLN A 23 -5.71 2.95 -3.19
CA GLN A 23 -5.79 4.22 -2.48
C GLN A 23 -5.89 5.42 -3.44
N ILE A 24 -5.19 5.38 -4.58
CA ILE A 24 -5.31 6.40 -5.63
C ILE A 24 -6.73 6.39 -6.22
N TRP A 25 -7.27 5.21 -6.53
CA TRP A 25 -8.64 5.09 -7.05
C TRP A 25 -9.66 5.64 -6.05
N LYS A 26 -9.53 5.28 -4.77
CA LYS A 26 -10.40 5.77 -3.70
C LYS A 26 -10.36 7.29 -3.58
N ALA A 27 -9.15 7.89 -3.56
CA ALA A 27 -8.99 9.34 -3.50
C ALA A 27 -9.63 10.06 -4.71
N ARG A 28 -9.52 9.49 -5.91
CA ARG A 28 -10.17 10.03 -7.11
C ARG A 28 -11.69 9.97 -7.02
N ASN A 29 -12.23 8.86 -6.52
CA ASN A 29 -13.68 8.75 -6.32
C ASN A 29 -14.18 9.72 -5.26
N ASP A 30 -13.46 9.88 -4.16
CA ASP A 30 -13.85 10.81 -3.09
C ASP A 30 -13.89 12.25 -3.59
N LYS A 31 -12.95 12.62 -4.48
CA LYS A 31 -12.98 13.89 -5.19
C LYS A 31 -14.21 14.05 -6.08
N VAL A 32 -14.57 13.02 -6.86
CA VAL A 32 -15.70 13.09 -7.79
C VAL A 32 -17.04 13.14 -7.05
N PHE A 33 -17.23 12.32 -6.02
CA PHE A 33 -18.52 12.14 -5.36
C PHE A 33 -18.72 13.10 -4.18
N ASN A 34 -17.65 13.46 -3.47
CA ASN A 34 -17.72 14.26 -2.25
C ASN A 34 -17.00 15.62 -2.37
N ASN A 35 -16.46 15.95 -3.55
CA ASN A 35 -15.63 17.14 -3.78
C ASN A 35 -14.45 17.26 -2.79
N ASN A 36 -13.99 16.12 -2.26
CA ASN A 36 -12.90 16.06 -1.30
C ASN A 36 -11.58 15.74 -2.03
N ASP A 37 -10.67 16.71 -2.08
CA ASP A 37 -9.39 16.54 -2.75
C ASP A 37 -8.31 16.09 -1.77
N ALA A 38 -7.66 14.97 -2.06
CA ALA A 38 -6.58 14.43 -1.24
C ALA A 38 -5.23 14.77 -1.84
N THR A 39 -4.31 15.27 -1.02
CA THR A 39 -2.92 15.50 -1.47
C THR A 39 -2.19 14.16 -1.64
N PRO A 40 -1.16 14.09 -2.50
CA PRO A 40 -0.32 12.90 -2.61
C PRO A 40 0.25 12.44 -1.26
N MET A 41 0.59 13.38 -0.38
CA MET A 41 1.10 13.07 0.96
C MET A 41 0.06 12.38 1.83
N THR A 42 -1.19 12.86 1.81
CA THR A 42 -2.31 12.24 2.54
C THR A 42 -2.60 10.82 2.04
N ILE A 43 -2.47 10.58 0.74
CA ILE A 43 -2.60 9.22 0.15
C ILE A 43 -1.47 8.32 0.64
N VAL A 44 -0.23 8.81 0.66
CA VAL A 44 0.94 8.06 1.15
C VAL A 44 0.80 7.72 2.64
N GLU A 45 0.33 8.66 3.46
CA GLU A 45 0.06 8.43 4.89
C GLU A 45 -1.03 7.37 5.07
N SER A 46 -2.09 7.42 4.27
CA SER A 46 -3.16 6.41 4.28
C SER A 46 -2.64 5.02 3.89
N ILE A 47 -1.76 4.94 2.88
CA ILE A 47 -1.09 3.67 2.51
C ILE A 47 -0.25 3.14 3.68
N LYS A 48 0.56 4.01 4.32
CA LYS A 48 1.40 3.60 5.47
C LYS A 48 0.55 3.10 6.64
N ALA A 49 -0.57 3.77 6.95
CA ALA A 49 -1.49 3.35 8.00
C ALA A 49 -2.10 1.97 7.68
N GLU A 50 -2.57 1.77 6.45
CA GLU A 50 -3.16 0.52 6.00
C GLU A 50 -2.14 -0.64 6.01
N VAL A 51 -0.90 -0.39 5.58
CA VAL A 51 0.18 -1.37 5.65
C VAL A 51 0.44 -1.79 7.10
N LYS A 52 0.48 -0.85 8.04
CA LYS A 52 0.64 -1.15 9.48
C LYS A 52 -0.51 -2.01 10.00
N LEU A 53 -1.75 -1.69 9.64
CA LEU A 53 -2.93 -2.46 10.01
C LEU A 53 -2.86 -3.90 9.45
N TRP A 54 -2.48 -4.06 8.19
CA TRP A 54 -2.38 -5.39 7.58
C TRP A 54 -1.26 -6.21 8.21
N MET A 55 -0.12 -5.59 8.54
CA MET A 55 0.95 -6.26 9.27
C MET A 55 0.47 -6.73 10.65
N ALA A 56 -0.25 -5.88 11.40
CA ALA A 56 -0.85 -6.24 12.68
C ALA A 56 -1.88 -7.38 12.55
N ALA A 57 -2.60 -7.43 11.43
CA ALA A 57 -3.53 -8.51 11.08
C ALA A 57 -2.84 -9.79 10.55
N GLY A 58 -1.50 -9.83 10.50
CA GLY A 58 -0.73 -11.02 10.13
C GLY A 58 -0.31 -11.10 8.67
N ALA A 59 -0.34 -10.00 7.90
CA ALA A 59 0.19 -9.94 6.54
C ALA A 59 1.73 -10.04 6.50
N LYS A 60 2.26 -11.25 6.73
CA LYS A 60 3.71 -11.56 6.81
C LYS A 60 4.50 -11.14 5.57
N ALA A 61 3.86 -11.07 4.39
CA ALA A 61 4.51 -10.66 3.15
C ALA A 61 4.86 -9.15 3.15
N LEU A 62 3.99 -8.31 3.70
CA LEU A 62 4.26 -6.89 3.90
C LEU A 62 5.28 -6.66 5.01
N GLY A 63 5.20 -7.44 6.11
CA GLY A 63 6.22 -7.41 7.16
C GLY A 63 7.64 -7.67 6.63
N SER A 64 7.79 -8.58 5.66
CA SER A 64 9.08 -8.86 5.03
C SER A 64 9.69 -7.71 4.22
N LEU A 65 8.89 -6.68 3.89
CA LEU A 65 9.38 -5.45 3.25
C LEU A 65 9.90 -4.42 4.26
N VAL A 66 9.28 -4.37 5.44
CA VAL A 66 9.56 -3.35 6.47
C VAL A 66 10.70 -3.78 7.40
N SER A 67 10.84 -5.08 7.69
CA SER A 67 11.92 -5.60 8.54
C SER A 67 13.32 -5.58 7.90
N ARG A 68 13.53 -4.80 6.82
CA ARG A 68 14.80 -4.71 6.10
C ARG A 68 15.46 -3.32 6.20
N GLU A 69 14.94 -2.48 7.11
CA GLU A 69 15.57 -1.23 7.57
C GLU A 69 16.22 -1.43 8.94
#